data_AF-B8HSV5-F1
#
_entry.id   AF-B8HSV5-F1
#
_cell.length_a   1.000
_cell.length_b   1.000
_cell.length_c   1.000
_cell.angle_alpha   90.00
_cell.angle_beta   90.00
_cell.angle_gamma   90.00
#
_symmetry.space_group_name_H-M   'P 1'
#
loop_
_entity.id
_entity.type
_entity.pdbx_description
1 polymer ?
#
loop_
_entity_poly.entity_id
_entity_poly.type
_entity_poly.pdbx_seq_one_letter_code
_entity_poly.pdbx_strand_id
1 'polypeptide(L)'
;MITIQMIENESRDQTHPLEESRRIAAQLLQSIWQQETTPEDRGKILVITNFLTEPIPETIDLLVLGRFTNLTRQLRFQTGGKSGQLEEPPLRTVNFRDFCLCIQLVHGSVAEISSQGRNLLVKKANQSGYNATQKSTEQVRALRGFFEYKFGWSPAIRNQIWLTQLDRSQLPDYPRNLLPTRPSFTEILEKLCSQFPPQFQGTEGTVTYYLSASTKEGEEVKFSQLCDRLGEDLLAQAPTTLPSQVQLQSEVDLSPAPSQSDSKSLGTEMLEPGLPALATQPNSPVAATSTIIKPRPFLRYGLPLLALLALPVAWLGYQYTQFTQRARIQPALLRIGILTDPEKHKTLSAYLQEQLIPDNFINYLQGEKLQIVVEGDPQLSYQQAKDKIATKVWDIAFTESPMIAVAAKDNNYTFAARMYPQEAPYYQSVLFVRSDSPIRALSDLRPTTVIALGNFNSASSFFMPVYDLYGKTFNLRIGNRSSEIRQLVKGGQVEVGAGAEVVIRKDPQLRVIHVSRNIPGSGVYLSPQLSPVDRETIQRTLLSAPENIKVAANFGAGEELDYSEFIKIVRRLEGMLSCVDWQRTSVQLFCP
;
A
#
# COMPACT_ATOMS: atom_id res chain seq x y z
N MET A 1 -13.69 20.73 3.99
CA MET A 1 -12.40 20.24 3.46
C MET A 1 -12.63 19.79 2.02
N ILE A 2 -11.59 19.66 1.19
CA ILE A 2 -11.74 18.94 -0.09
C ILE A 2 -11.84 17.45 0.21
N THR A 3 -12.89 16.79 -0.28
CA THR A 3 -13.04 15.34 -0.21
C THR A 3 -12.54 14.71 -1.51
N ILE A 4 -11.59 13.80 -1.44
CA ILE A 4 -11.08 13.08 -2.62
C ILE A 4 -11.64 11.65 -2.60
N GLN A 5 -12.51 11.35 -3.55
CA GLN A 5 -13.13 10.03 -3.73
C GLN A 5 -12.46 9.33 -4.91
N MET A 6 -12.00 8.10 -4.69
CA MET A 6 -11.54 7.22 -5.76
C MET A 6 -12.64 6.23 -6.11
N ILE A 7 -12.83 5.97 -7.40
CA ILE A 7 -13.72 4.94 -7.93
C ILE A 7 -12.88 4.07 -8.86
N GLU A 8 -12.84 2.77 -8.57
CA GLU A 8 -12.19 1.80 -9.43
C GLU A 8 -13.25 1.19 -10.35
N ASN A 9 -13.08 1.39 -11.66
CA ASN A 9 -13.94 0.72 -12.63
C ASN A 9 -13.36 -0.67 -12.88
N GLU A 10 -13.96 -1.69 -12.27
CA GLU A 10 -13.48 -3.08 -12.37
C GLU A 10 -13.48 -3.54 -13.84
N SER A 11 -12.28 -3.74 -14.38
CA SER A 11 -12.07 -4.52 -15.59
C SER A 11 -12.34 -5.99 -15.27
N ARG A 12 -12.85 -6.77 -16.25
CA ARG A 12 -13.04 -8.23 -16.11
C ARG A 12 -11.72 -9.01 -15.90
N ASP A 13 -10.56 -8.36 -16.01
CA ASP A 13 -9.25 -8.96 -15.82
C ASP A 13 -8.44 -8.22 -14.74
N GLN A 14 -8.67 -8.60 -13.48
CA GLN A 14 -7.98 -8.07 -12.30
C GLN A 14 -6.49 -8.45 -12.23
N THR A 15 -5.98 -9.24 -13.19
CA THR A 15 -4.58 -9.73 -13.18
C THR A 15 -3.65 -8.94 -14.11
N HIS A 16 -4.17 -7.93 -14.83
CA HIS A 16 -3.39 -7.20 -15.81
C HIS A 16 -2.46 -6.15 -15.15
N PRO A 17 -1.12 -6.17 -15.37
CA PRO A 17 -0.16 -5.26 -14.71
C PRO A 17 -0.42 -3.75 -14.90
N LEU A 18 -1.16 -3.37 -15.95
CA LEU A 18 -1.55 -1.97 -16.18
C LEU A 18 -2.64 -1.49 -15.22
N GLU A 19 -3.53 -2.37 -14.74
CA GLU A 19 -4.60 -1.98 -13.80
C GLU A 19 -4.02 -1.62 -12.44
N GLU A 20 -3.06 -2.42 -11.95
CA GLU A 20 -2.36 -2.13 -10.70
C GLU A 20 -1.61 -0.80 -10.77
N SER A 21 -0.97 -0.54 -11.92
CA SER A 21 -0.26 0.73 -12.15
C SER A 21 -1.18 1.95 -12.09
N ARG A 22 -2.40 1.85 -12.61
CA ARG A 22 -3.42 2.92 -12.55
C ARG A 22 -3.92 3.15 -11.14
N ARG A 23 -4.18 2.07 -10.40
CA ARG A 23 -4.60 2.14 -8.99
C ARG A 23 -3.55 2.82 -8.12
N ILE A 24 -2.28 2.42 -8.26
CA ILE A 24 -1.15 3.03 -7.56
C ILE A 24 -1.04 4.52 -7.91
N ALA A 25 -1.17 4.87 -9.19
CA ALA A 25 -1.12 6.26 -9.63
C ALA A 25 -2.26 7.11 -9.01
N ALA A 26 -3.49 6.58 -8.98
CA ALA A 26 -4.63 7.25 -8.37
C ALA A 26 -4.43 7.47 -6.85
N GLN A 27 -3.95 6.45 -6.14
CA GLN A 27 -3.64 6.52 -4.71
C GLN A 27 -2.54 7.55 -4.41
N LEU A 28 -1.50 7.61 -5.27
CA LEU A 28 -0.44 8.59 -5.15
C LEU A 28 -0.97 10.02 -5.32
N LEU A 29 -1.83 10.28 -6.32
CA LEU A 29 -2.47 11.60 -6.47
C LEU A 29 -3.33 11.95 -5.27
N GLN A 30 -4.14 11.00 -4.78
CA GLN A 30 -4.98 11.22 -3.61
C GLN A 30 -4.13 11.62 -2.39
N SER A 31 -3.05 10.88 -2.12
CA SER A 31 -2.13 11.14 -1.01
C SER A 31 -1.47 12.52 -1.13
N ILE A 32 -0.91 12.85 -2.29
CA ILE A 32 -0.26 14.16 -2.53
C ILE A 32 -1.26 15.30 -2.35
N TRP A 33 -2.46 15.18 -2.95
CA TRP A 33 -3.44 16.25 -2.90
C TRP A 33 -4.04 16.41 -1.50
N GLN A 34 -4.26 15.33 -0.75
CA GLN A 34 -4.67 15.44 0.65
C GLN A 34 -3.65 16.23 1.48
N GLN A 35 -2.35 16.01 1.26
CA GLN A 35 -1.28 16.71 1.95
C GLN A 35 -1.15 18.19 1.54
N GLU A 36 -1.48 18.53 0.28
CA GLU A 36 -1.35 19.89 -0.26
C GLU A 36 -2.66 20.72 -0.18
N THR A 37 -3.75 20.13 0.29
CA THR A 37 -4.98 20.86 0.61
C THR A 37 -4.94 21.45 2.00
N THR A 38 -5.50 22.65 2.15
CA THR A 38 -5.58 23.36 3.43
C THR A 38 -6.95 23.15 4.07
N PRO A 39 -7.09 23.39 5.40
CA PRO A 39 -8.37 23.36 6.08
C PRO A 39 -9.39 24.38 5.56
N GLU A 40 -8.98 25.37 4.76
CA GLU A 40 -9.86 26.38 4.15
C GLU A 40 -10.44 25.89 2.81
N ASP A 41 -9.78 24.94 2.16
CA ASP A 41 -10.24 24.42 0.88
C ASP A 41 -11.55 23.63 1.05
N ARG A 42 -12.47 23.82 0.11
CA ARG A 42 -13.81 23.21 0.11
C ARG A 42 -14.14 22.72 -1.29
N GLY A 43 -14.49 21.45 -1.40
CA GLY A 43 -14.84 20.85 -2.68
C GLY A 43 -14.86 19.33 -2.64
N LYS A 44 -14.99 18.74 -3.82
CA LYS A 44 -14.92 17.30 -4.06
C LYS A 44 -14.05 17.07 -5.29
N ILE A 45 -13.15 16.11 -5.20
CA ILE A 45 -12.42 15.58 -6.35
C ILE A 45 -12.81 14.12 -6.50
N LEU A 46 -13.22 13.74 -7.70
CA LEU A 46 -13.51 12.37 -8.08
C LEU A 46 -12.39 11.88 -9.01
N VAL A 47 -11.72 10.80 -8.64
CA VAL A 47 -10.69 10.13 -9.43
C VAL A 47 -11.23 8.77 -9.84
N ILE A 48 -11.39 8.54 -11.15
CA ILE A 48 -11.90 7.28 -11.70
C ILE A 48 -10.77 6.62 -12.47
N THR A 49 -10.43 5.39 -12.09
CA THR A 49 -9.44 4.58 -12.81
C THR A 49 -10.11 3.75 -13.89
N ASN A 50 -9.36 3.46 -14.98
CA ASN A 50 -9.78 2.51 -16.02
C ASN A 50 -11.17 2.83 -16.62
N PHE A 51 -11.37 4.10 -16.96
CA PHE A 51 -12.65 4.56 -17.43
C PHE A 51 -12.82 4.22 -18.91
N LEU A 52 -13.82 3.39 -19.23
CA LEU A 52 -14.12 3.00 -20.61
C LEU A 52 -15.12 3.98 -21.23
N THR A 53 -14.78 4.57 -22.37
CA THR A 53 -15.67 5.46 -23.10
C THR A 53 -16.48 4.69 -24.14
N GLU A 54 -17.77 5.00 -24.24
CA GLU A 54 -18.64 4.61 -25.35
C GLU A 54 -19.34 5.87 -25.89
N PRO A 55 -19.62 5.99 -27.20
CA PRO A 55 -19.56 4.96 -28.24
C PRO A 55 -18.19 4.80 -28.91
N ILE A 56 -17.22 5.68 -28.61
CA ILE A 56 -15.84 5.56 -29.11
C ILE A 56 -15.05 4.76 -28.07
N PRO A 57 -14.78 3.46 -28.29
CA PRO A 57 -14.14 2.61 -27.30
C PRO A 57 -12.69 3.03 -27.10
N GLU A 58 -12.44 3.69 -25.97
CA GLU A 58 -11.11 4.02 -25.49
C GLU A 58 -11.06 3.84 -23.98
N THR A 59 -9.93 3.34 -23.50
CA THR A 59 -9.67 3.25 -22.07
C THR A 59 -8.90 4.48 -21.63
N ILE A 60 -9.48 5.23 -20.71
CA ILE A 60 -8.84 6.35 -20.02
C ILE A 60 -8.17 5.82 -18.77
N ASP A 61 -6.87 6.08 -18.60
CA ASP A 61 -6.15 5.57 -17.43
C ASP A 61 -6.69 6.20 -16.14
N LEU A 62 -6.75 7.53 -16.07
CA LEU A 62 -7.40 8.27 -14.99
C LEU A 62 -8.29 9.40 -15.54
N LEU A 63 -9.55 9.40 -15.13
CA LEU A 63 -10.47 10.53 -15.29
C LEU A 63 -10.56 11.26 -13.94
N VAL A 64 -10.26 12.56 -13.93
CA VAL A 64 -10.35 13.38 -12.71
C VAL A 64 -11.35 14.51 -12.89
N LEU A 65 -12.33 14.59 -12.00
CA LEU A 65 -13.33 15.64 -11.94
C LEU A 65 -13.19 16.39 -10.62
N GLY A 66 -12.84 17.67 -10.68
CA GLY A 66 -12.75 18.55 -9.52
C GLY A 66 -13.91 19.53 -9.50
N ARG A 67 -14.56 19.71 -8.35
CA ARG A 67 -15.55 20.75 -8.09
C ARG A 67 -15.28 21.40 -6.74
N PHE A 68 -15.25 22.71 -6.68
CA PHE A 68 -14.83 23.46 -5.49
C PHE A 68 -15.80 24.58 -5.18
N THR A 69 -16.12 24.72 -3.90
CA THR A 69 -16.81 25.91 -3.39
C THR A 69 -15.81 26.93 -2.84
N ASN A 70 -14.60 26.49 -2.49
CA ASN A 70 -13.49 27.36 -2.15
C ASN A 70 -12.17 26.66 -2.50
N LEU A 71 -11.52 27.08 -3.57
CA LEU A 71 -10.15 26.70 -3.89
C LEU A 71 -9.45 27.88 -4.56
N THR A 72 -8.56 28.54 -3.83
CA THR A 72 -7.75 29.65 -4.35
C THR A 72 -6.28 29.29 -4.24
N ARG A 73 -5.51 29.55 -5.30
CA ARG A 73 -4.07 29.28 -5.35
C ARG A 73 -3.32 30.40 -6.04
N GLN A 74 -2.09 30.66 -5.60
CA GLN A 74 -1.14 31.48 -6.33
C GLN A 74 -0.32 30.58 -7.25
N LEU A 75 -0.47 30.77 -8.56
CA LEU A 75 0.06 29.87 -9.58
C LEU A 75 0.91 30.62 -10.59
N ARG A 76 1.97 29.99 -11.10
CA ARG A 76 2.80 30.53 -12.18
C ARG A 76 2.42 29.88 -13.51
N PHE A 77 1.84 30.67 -14.41
CA PHE A 77 1.51 30.20 -15.75
C PHE A 77 1.55 31.34 -16.78
N GLN A 78 1.83 30.98 -18.03
CA GLN A 78 1.84 31.91 -19.16
C GLN A 78 0.48 31.89 -19.87
N THR A 79 -0.12 33.07 -20.04
CA THR A 79 -1.32 33.27 -20.86
C THR A 79 -0.89 33.82 -22.22
N GLY A 80 -0.80 32.97 -23.25
CA GLY A 80 -0.66 33.38 -24.66
C GLY A 80 0.19 34.63 -24.96
N GLY A 81 1.49 34.60 -24.69
CA GLY A 81 2.44 35.63 -25.12
C GLY A 81 3.09 35.29 -26.46
N LYS A 82 3.47 36.31 -27.26
CA LYS A 82 4.27 36.13 -28.48
C LYS A 82 5.53 35.33 -28.14
N SER A 83 5.74 34.20 -28.79
CA SER A 83 6.90 33.34 -28.58
C SER A 83 8.19 34.12 -28.79
N GLY A 84 9.08 34.17 -27.79
CA GLY A 84 10.43 34.69 -28.01
C GLY A 84 11.24 35.10 -26.79
N GLN A 85 10.62 35.43 -25.65
CA GLN A 85 11.36 35.78 -24.44
C GLN A 85 10.99 34.86 -23.26
N LEU A 86 12.03 34.26 -22.68
CA LEU A 86 12.03 33.46 -21.45
C LEU A 86 11.84 34.39 -20.24
N GLU A 87 10.70 35.08 -20.16
CA GLU A 87 10.30 35.71 -18.90
C GLU A 87 9.68 34.64 -17.99
N GLU A 88 10.07 34.67 -16.70
CA GLU A 88 9.44 33.82 -15.69
C GLU A 88 7.92 34.04 -15.70
N PRO A 89 7.11 32.98 -15.68
CA PRO A 89 5.66 33.14 -15.64
C PRO A 89 5.26 33.95 -14.39
N PRO A 90 4.43 34.99 -14.56
CA PRO A 90 3.98 35.80 -13.44
C PRO A 90 3.14 34.96 -12.48
N LEU A 91 3.29 35.25 -11.19
CA LEU A 91 2.47 34.66 -10.14
C LEU A 91 1.08 35.30 -10.17
N ARG A 92 0.03 34.49 -10.28
CA ARG A 92 -1.37 34.95 -10.39
C ARG A 92 -2.24 34.21 -9.39
N THR A 93 -3.16 34.92 -8.75
CA THR A 93 -4.17 34.31 -7.88
C THR A 93 -5.33 33.79 -8.73
N VAL A 94 -5.56 32.48 -8.68
CA VAL A 94 -6.62 31.79 -9.43
C VAL A 94 -7.58 31.14 -8.46
N ASN A 95 -8.87 31.41 -8.66
CA ASN A 95 -9.97 30.74 -8.02
C ASN A 95 -10.50 29.64 -8.94
N PHE A 96 -10.54 28.41 -8.44
CA PHE A 96 -11.01 27.24 -9.17
C PHE A 96 -12.44 26.93 -8.76
N ARG A 97 -13.34 26.84 -9.74
CA ARG A 97 -14.71 26.35 -9.54
C ARG A 97 -14.82 24.87 -9.86
N ASP A 98 -14.29 24.47 -11.01
CA ASP A 98 -14.30 23.08 -11.45
C ASP A 98 -13.24 22.81 -12.52
N PHE A 99 -12.88 21.54 -12.68
CA PHE A 99 -12.03 21.08 -13.77
C PHE A 99 -12.34 19.63 -14.17
N CYS A 100 -12.00 19.28 -15.43
CA CYS A 100 -12.05 17.92 -15.94
C CYS A 100 -10.70 17.55 -16.58
N LEU A 101 -10.01 16.57 -16.02
CA LEU A 101 -8.73 16.06 -16.53
C LEU A 101 -8.85 14.64 -17.08
N CYS A 102 -8.18 14.42 -18.19
CA CYS A 102 -7.93 13.11 -18.77
C CYS A 102 -6.42 12.84 -18.66
N ILE A 103 -6.01 11.93 -17.78
CA ILE A 103 -4.59 11.66 -17.53
C ILE A 103 -4.21 10.35 -18.19
N GLN A 104 -3.23 10.41 -19.10
CA GLN A 104 -2.57 9.24 -19.70
C GLN A 104 -1.35 8.89 -18.85
N LEU A 105 -1.27 7.65 -18.39
CA LEU A 105 -0.07 7.15 -17.70
C LEU A 105 0.95 6.67 -18.73
N VAL A 106 2.19 7.10 -18.56
CA VAL A 106 3.32 6.65 -19.37
C VAL A 106 4.37 6.07 -18.43
N HIS A 107 4.73 4.82 -18.72
CA HIS A 107 5.82 4.11 -18.06
C HIS A 107 6.99 3.98 -19.05
N GLY A 108 8.18 4.37 -18.60
CA GLY A 108 9.40 4.28 -19.37
C GLY A 108 10.51 5.10 -18.72
N SER A 109 11.74 4.65 -18.91
CA SER A 109 12.95 5.35 -18.48
C SER A 109 13.27 6.54 -19.40
N VAL A 110 14.24 7.37 -19.00
CA VAL A 110 14.75 8.49 -19.82
C VAL A 110 15.25 8.02 -21.19
N ALA A 111 15.80 6.80 -21.30
CA ALA A 111 16.28 6.25 -22.58
C ALA A 111 15.14 5.85 -23.53
N GLU A 112 13.96 5.58 -22.98
CA GLU A 112 12.79 5.09 -23.73
C GLU A 112 11.86 6.23 -24.15
N ILE A 113 11.98 7.40 -23.52
CA ILE A 113 11.15 8.57 -23.76
C ILE A 113 11.94 9.61 -24.55
N SER A 114 11.38 10.06 -25.66
CA SER A 114 11.99 11.12 -26.48
C SER A 114 10.94 12.12 -26.93
N SER A 115 11.30 13.41 -26.93
CA SER A 115 10.47 14.47 -27.49
C SER A 115 10.88 14.75 -28.94
N GLN A 116 9.93 14.70 -29.86
CA GLN A 116 10.12 15.12 -31.25
C GLN A 116 9.11 16.22 -31.59
N GLY A 117 9.58 17.48 -31.58
CA GLY A 117 8.71 18.63 -31.71
C GLY A 117 7.69 18.70 -30.57
N ARG A 118 6.40 18.60 -30.90
CA ARG A 118 5.30 18.59 -29.92
C ARG A 118 4.88 17.17 -29.48
N ASN A 119 5.50 16.14 -30.04
CA ASN A 119 5.15 14.75 -29.78
C ASN A 119 6.09 14.15 -28.73
N LEU A 120 5.50 13.41 -27.79
CA LEU A 120 6.22 12.55 -26.88
C LEU A 120 6.15 11.12 -27.43
N LEU A 121 7.31 10.58 -27.78
CA LEU A 121 7.45 9.23 -28.31
C LEU A 121 8.01 8.31 -27.23
N VAL A 122 7.39 7.14 -27.08
CA VAL A 122 7.81 6.10 -26.13
C VAL A 122 8.28 4.91 -26.95
N LYS A 123 9.54 4.50 -26.77
CA LYS A 123 10.16 3.35 -27.41
C LYS A 123 10.57 2.35 -26.34
N LYS A 124 10.01 1.15 -26.37
CA LYS A 124 10.44 0.04 -25.50
C LYS A 124 11.29 -0.93 -26.30
N ALA A 125 12.30 -1.53 -25.68
CA ALA A 125 13.29 -2.38 -26.35
C ALA A 125 12.68 -3.52 -27.19
N ASN A 126 11.48 -4.01 -26.81
CA ASN A 126 10.80 -5.15 -27.44
C ASN A 126 9.37 -4.83 -27.95
N GLN A 127 9.01 -3.55 -28.13
CA GLN A 127 7.67 -3.17 -28.64
C GLN A 127 7.77 -2.08 -29.69
N SER A 128 6.80 -2.05 -30.62
CA SER A 128 6.64 -0.90 -31.50
C SER A 128 6.41 0.34 -30.63
N GLY A 129 7.28 1.33 -30.77
CA GLY A 129 7.11 2.59 -30.07
C GLY A 129 5.78 3.26 -30.43
N TYR A 130 5.26 4.08 -29.53
CA TYR A 130 3.99 4.79 -29.73
C TYR A 130 4.12 6.27 -29.40
N ASN A 131 3.20 7.08 -29.93
CA ASN A 131 3.13 8.51 -29.65
C ASN A 131 2.15 8.75 -28.50
N ALA A 132 2.68 9.01 -27.31
CA ALA A 132 1.88 9.26 -26.11
C ALA A 132 1.06 10.56 -26.23
N THR A 133 1.57 11.58 -26.93
CA THR A 133 0.82 12.82 -27.19
C THR A 133 -0.43 12.54 -28.04
N GLN A 134 -0.28 11.72 -29.08
CA GLN A 134 -1.39 11.32 -29.94
C GLN A 134 -2.42 10.49 -29.16
N LYS A 135 -1.97 9.46 -28.43
CA LYS A 135 -2.85 8.61 -27.62
C LYS A 135 -3.66 9.42 -26.60
N SER A 136 -2.98 10.34 -25.90
CA SER A 136 -3.61 11.27 -24.95
C SER A 136 -4.66 12.18 -25.62
N THR A 137 -4.42 12.59 -26.87
CA THR A 137 -5.38 13.40 -27.65
C THR A 137 -6.60 12.57 -28.08
N GLU A 138 -6.38 11.32 -28.48
CA GLU A 138 -7.45 10.37 -28.85
C GLU A 138 -8.36 10.08 -27.65
N GLN A 139 -7.79 9.84 -26.47
CA GLN A 139 -8.52 9.67 -25.21
C GLN A 139 -9.42 10.87 -24.89
N VAL A 140 -8.91 12.10 -25.02
CA VAL A 140 -9.74 13.31 -24.81
C VAL A 140 -10.90 13.38 -25.80
N ARG A 141 -10.67 13.02 -27.06
CA ARG A 141 -11.72 13.00 -28.09
C ARG A 141 -12.79 11.96 -27.74
N ALA A 142 -12.40 10.76 -27.33
CA ALA A 142 -13.31 9.70 -26.94
C ALA A 142 -14.12 10.07 -25.69
N LEU A 143 -13.46 10.66 -24.68
CA LEU A 143 -14.12 11.11 -23.46
C LEU A 143 -15.11 12.26 -23.71
N ARG A 144 -14.79 13.18 -24.63
CA ARG A 144 -15.74 14.21 -25.09
C ARG A 144 -16.97 13.57 -25.73
N GLY A 145 -16.76 12.62 -26.65
CA GLY A 145 -17.85 11.89 -27.30
C GLY A 145 -18.73 11.13 -26.31
N PHE A 146 -18.12 10.52 -25.28
CA PHE A 146 -18.85 9.89 -24.19
C PHE A 146 -19.73 10.88 -23.43
N PHE A 147 -19.20 12.04 -23.04
CA PHE A 147 -20.00 13.02 -22.29
C PHE A 147 -21.13 13.60 -23.15
N GLU A 148 -20.85 13.95 -24.41
CA GLU A 148 -21.86 14.42 -25.35
C GLU A 148 -22.96 13.38 -25.59
N TYR A 149 -22.59 12.10 -25.73
CA TYR A 149 -23.54 11.02 -25.91
C TYR A 149 -24.39 10.76 -24.64
N LYS A 150 -23.75 10.63 -23.48
CA LYS A 150 -24.43 10.23 -22.22
C LYS A 150 -25.18 11.38 -21.55
N PHE A 151 -24.67 12.61 -21.66
CA PHE A 151 -25.21 13.78 -20.94
C PHE A 151 -25.73 14.89 -21.86
N GLY A 152 -25.54 14.79 -23.19
CA GLY A 152 -25.97 15.81 -24.15
C GLY A 152 -25.07 17.05 -24.19
N TRP A 153 -23.94 17.04 -23.47
CA TRP A 153 -22.93 18.11 -23.45
C TRP A 153 -21.60 17.55 -22.91
N SER A 154 -20.49 18.25 -23.14
CA SER A 154 -19.18 17.89 -22.57
C SER A 154 -18.52 19.08 -21.87
N PRO A 155 -17.92 18.89 -20.68
CA PRO A 155 -17.07 19.92 -20.07
C PRO A 155 -15.80 20.15 -20.90
N ALA A 156 -15.07 21.22 -20.59
CA ALA A 156 -13.73 21.44 -21.12
C ALA A 156 -12.74 20.44 -20.50
N ILE A 157 -12.45 19.36 -21.24
CA ILE A 157 -11.49 18.33 -20.84
C ILE A 157 -10.06 18.80 -21.16
N ARG A 158 -9.12 18.64 -20.23
CA ARG A 158 -7.69 18.87 -20.47
C ARG A 158 -6.89 17.59 -20.27
N ASN A 159 -6.02 17.30 -21.23
CA ASN A 159 -5.15 16.16 -21.11
C ASN A 159 -3.89 16.47 -20.34
N GLN A 160 -3.48 15.53 -19.49
CA GLN A 160 -2.14 15.49 -18.92
C GLN A 160 -1.50 14.13 -19.22
N ILE A 161 -0.19 14.13 -19.41
CA ILE A 161 0.59 12.92 -19.66
C ILE A 161 1.53 12.75 -18.48
N TRP A 162 1.31 11.68 -17.71
CA TRP A 162 2.04 11.47 -16.48
C TRP A 162 3.18 10.47 -16.68
N LEU A 163 4.42 10.97 -16.60
CA LEU A 163 5.63 10.16 -16.68
C LEU A 163 5.95 9.62 -15.29
N THR A 164 5.42 8.44 -15.00
CA THR A 164 5.44 7.83 -13.65
C THR A 164 6.82 7.42 -13.14
N GLN A 165 7.88 7.60 -13.94
CA GLN A 165 9.26 7.20 -13.62
C GLN A 165 10.30 8.30 -13.92
N LEU A 166 9.87 9.50 -14.34
CA LEU A 166 10.76 10.61 -14.67
C LEU A 166 10.55 11.77 -13.70
N ASP A 167 11.63 12.17 -13.05
CA ASP A 167 11.63 13.36 -12.19
C ASP A 167 11.52 14.64 -13.01
N ARG A 168 11.17 15.74 -12.34
CA ARG A 168 10.93 17.04 -13.00
C ARG A 168 12.11 17.51 -13.86
N SER A 169 13.35 17.30 -13.40
CA SER A 169 14.56 17.68 -14.14
C SER A 169 14.81 16.86 -15.40
N GLN A 170 14.12 15.72 -15.54
CA GLN A 170 14.23 14.80 -16.67
C GLN A 170 13.10 14.99 -17.68
N LEU A 171 12.09 15.79 -17.35
CA LEU A 171 10.99 16.07 -18.26
C LEU A 171 11.51 16.90 -19.44
N PRO A 172 11.13 16.55 -20.68
CA PRO A 172 11.40 17.43 -21.80
C PRO A 172 10.57 18.72 -21.66
N ASP A 173 11.09 19.83 -22.20
CA ASP A 173 10.41 21.13 -22.17
C ASP A 173 9.03 21.12 -22.87
N TYR A 174 8.82 20.16 -23.78
CA TYR A 174 7.56 19.95 -24.49
C TYR A 174 7.18 18.45 -24.57
N PRO A 175 5.87 18.13 -24.60
CA PRO A 175 4.73 19.07 -24.54
C PRO A 175 4.51 19.69 -23.15
N ARG A 176 3.74 20.79 -23.05
CA ARG A 176 3.56 21.53 -21.78
C ARG A 176 2.61 20.84 -20.78
N ASN A 177 2.09 19.67 -21.09
CA ASN A 177 1.13 18.92 -20.27
C ASN A 177 1.74 17.66 -19.65
N LEU A 178 3.07 17.60 -19.55
CA LEU A 178 3.78 16.52 -18.86
C LEU A 178 3.75 16.73 -17.34
N LEU A 179 3.57 15.62 -16.62
CA LEU A 179 3.70 15.54 -15.17
C LEU A 179 4.89 14.64 -14.80
N PRO A 180 5.70 15.02 -13.78
CA PRO A 180 6.80 14.19 -13.27
C PRO A 180 6.27 13.03 -12.43
N THR A 181 7.16 12.15 -11.95
CA THR A 181 6.87 11.01 -11.06
C THR A 181 5.95 11.37 -9.89
N ARG A 182 6.13 12.56 -9.29
CA ARG A 182 5.35 13.04 -8.14
C ARG A 182 4.86 14.47 -8.40
N PRO A 183 3.79 14.65 -9.19
CA PRO A 183 3.28 15.97 -9.50
C PRO A 183 2.59 16.56 -8.27
N SER A 184 2.97 17.78 -7.89
CA SER A 184 2.25 18.50 -6.84
C SER A 184 0.85 18.89 -7.31
N PHE A 185 -0.08 19.13 -6.38
CA PHE A 185 -1.40 19.64 -6.73
C PHE A 185 -1.28 21.00 -7.42
N THR A 186 -0.37 21.85 -6.92
CA THR A 186 -0.04 23.14 -7.53
C THR A 186 0.44 22.99 -8.98
N GLU A 187 1.35 22.06 -9.27
CA GLU A 187 1.88 21.84 -10.62
C GLU A 187 0.76 21.39 -11.58
N ILE A 188 -0.14 20.52 -11.15
CA ILE A 188 -1.28 20.08 -11.97
C ILE A 188 -2.20 21.25 -12.32
N LEU A 189 -2.46 22.14 -11.36
CA LEU A 189 -3.25 23.36 -11.58
C LEU A 189 -2.53 24.37 -12.49
N GLU A 190 -1.21 24.53 -12.37
CA GLU A 190 -0.42 25.38 -13.28
C GLU A 190 -0.44 24.88 -14.72
N LYS A 191 -0.32 23.56 -14.91
CA LYS A 191 -0.42 22.90 -16.22
C LYS A 191 -1.81 23.08 -16.80
N LEU A 192 -2.85 22.93 -15.96
CA LEU A 192 -4.24 23.19 -16.32
C LEU A 192 -4.43 24.64 -16.79
N CYS A 193 -3.98 25.63 -16.02
CA CYS A 193 -4.06 27.06 -16.40
C CYS A 193 -3.25 27.40 -17.66
N SER A 194 -2.15 26.70 -17.91
CA SER A 194 -1.34 26.88 -19.12
C SER A 194 -2.04 26.36 -20.37
N GLN A 195 -2.82 25.28 -20.25
CA GLN A 195 -3.63 24.73 -21.35
C GLN A 195 -5.00 25.41 -21.48
N PHE A 196 -5.49 25.98 -20.38
CA PHE A 196 -6.75 26.70 -20.33
C PHE A 196 -6.59 27.96 -19.49
N PRO A 197 -6.19 29.08 -20.13
CA PRO A 197 -6.04 30.35 -19.46
C PRO A 197 -7.32 30.71 -18.70
N PRO A 198 -7.25 30.94 -17.38
CA PRO A 198 -8.42 31.32 -16.61
C PRO A 198 -8.93 32.69 -17.03
N GLN A 199 -10.24 32.90 -16.90
CA GLN A 199 -10.89 34.14 -17.30
C GLN A 199 -10.59 35.24 -16.27
N PHE A 200 -10.34 36.45 -16.76
CA PHE A 200 -10.16 37.63 -15.92
C PHE A 200 -11.52 38.12 -15.41
N GLN A 201 -11.66 38.32 -14.10
CA GLN A 201 -12.81 38.98 -13.52
C GLN A 201 -12.33 39.94 -12.43
N GLY A 202 -12.30 41.23 -12.74
CA GLY A 202 -11.89 42.26 -11.77
C GLY A 202 -12.30 43.67 -12.19
N THR A 203 -12.64 44.47 -11.18
CA THR A 203 -12.59 45.94 -11.18
C THR A 203 -11.25 46.38 -10.54
N GLU A 204 -10.79 47.59 -10.87
CA GLU A 204 -9.45 48.10 -10.51
C GLU A 204 -9.01 47.76 -9.06
N GLY A 205 -7.86 47.09 -8.92
CA GLY A 205 -7.16 46.89 -7.63
C GLY A 205 -7.02 45.45 -7.15
N THR A 206 -7.88 44.51 -7.58
CA THR A 206 -7.75 43.08 -7.21
C THR A 206 -7.98 42.20 -8.44
N VAL A 207 -6.91 41.66 -9.00
CA VAL A 207 -7.00 40.77 -10.17
C VAL A 207 -7.19 39.34 -9.71
N THR A 208 -8.42 38.84 -9.79
CA THR A 208 -8.73 37.42 -9.56
C THR A 208 -9.05 36.74 -10.89
N TYR A 209 -8.38 35.62 -11.15
CA TYR A 209 -8.66 34.77 -12.29
C TYR A 209 -9.60 33.65 -11.87
N TYR A 210 -10.53 33.26 -12.74
CA TYR A 210 -11.44 32.14 -12.48
C TYR A 210 -11.25 31.05 -13.53
N LEU A 211 -11.13 29.80 -13.07
CA LEU A 211 -11.11 28.63 -13.94
C LEU A 211 -12.34 27.75 -13.68
N SER A 212 -13.09 27.49 -14.74
CA SER A 212 -14.18 26.53 -14.76
C SER A 212 -14.12 25.75 -16.07
N ALA A 213 -14.17 24.42 -16.00
CA ALA A 213 -14.40 23.57 -17.14
C ALA A 213 -15.82 23.71 -17.72
N SER A 214 -16.75 24.30 -16.97
CA SER A 214 -18.04 24.77 -17.44
C SER A 214 -17.84 26.05 -18.26
N THR A 215 -17.94 25.94 -19.59
CA THR A 215 -17.55 27.04 -20.48
C THR A 215 -18.60 28.12 -20.61
N LYS A 216 -19.83 27.87 -20.16
CA LYS A 216 -20.95 28.81 -20.17
C LYS A 216 -21.54 28.97 -18.78
N GLU A 217 -22.05 30.17 -18.51
CA GLU A 217 -22.80 30.46 -17.29
C GLU A 217 -24.00 29.50 -17.15
N GLY A 218 -24.18 28.93 -15.96
CA GLY A 218 -25.21 27.90 -15.69
C GLY A 218 -24.81 26.45 -16.01
N GLU A 219 -23.68 26.21 -16.69
CA GLU A 219 -23.16 24.84 -16.88
C GLU A 219 -22.56 24.25 -15.59
N GLU A 220 -22.30 25.07 -14.56
CA GLU A 220 -21.79 24.62 -13.25
C GLU A 220 -22.73 23.63 -12.55
N VAL A 221 -24.04 23.87 -12.66
CA VAL A 221 -25.07 22.95 -12.14
C VAL A 221 -25.01 21.63 -12.90
N LYS A 222 -24.82 21.69 -14.23
CA LYS A 222 -24.67 20.48 -15.05
C LYS A 222 -23.39 19.72 -14.70
N PHE A 223 -22.29 20.43 -14.42
CA PHE A 223 -21.03 19.80 -14.00
C PHE A 223 -21.15 19.12 -12.64
N SER A 224 -21.84 19.76 -11.69
CA SER A 224 -22.17 19.13 -10.40
C SER A 224 -22.96 17.84 -10.61
N GLN A 225 -24.05 17.90 -11.39
CA GLN A 225 -24.86 16.73 -11.71
C GLN A 225 -24.07 15.64 -12.42
N LEU A 226 -23.13 16.01 -13.30
CA LEU A 226 -22.24 15.07 -13.96
C LEU A 226 -21.34 14.35 -12.94
N CYS A 227 -20.73 15.07 -11.99
CA CYS A 227 -19.90 14.46 -10.95
C CYS A 227 -20.69 13.49 -10.07
N ASP A 228 -21.90 13.89 -9.69
CA ASP A 228 -22.74 13.11 -8.78
C ASP A 228 -23.29 11.87 -9.50
N ARG A 229 -23.90 12.03 -10.68
CA ARG A 229 -24.45 10.92 -11.48
C ARG A 229 -23.39 9.94 -11.95
N LEU A 230 -22.22 10.42 -12.39
CA LEU A 230 -21.15 9.52 -12.83
C LEU A 230 -20.61 8.70 -11.66
N GLY A 231 -20.49 9.32 -10.47
CA GLY A 231 -20.11 8.61 -9.26
C GLY A 231 -21.13 7.55 -8.86
N GLU A 232 -22.42 7.89 -8.86
CA GLU A 232 -23.52 6.96 -8.54
C GLU A 232 -23.62 5.81 -9.53
N ASP A 233 -23.61 6.09 -10.84
CA ASP A 233 -23.70 5.07 -11.89
C ASP A 233 -22.59 4.04 -11.79
N LEU A 234 -21.35 4.47 -11.50
CA LEU A 234 -20.20 3.59 -11.38
C LEU A 234 -20.22 2.81 -10.05
N LEU A 235 -20.64 3.44 -8.95
CA LEU A 235 -20.81 2.74 -7.67
C LEU A 235 -21.94 1.70 -7.72
N ALA A 236 -23.02 1.97 -8.47
CA ALA A 236 -24.12 1.03 -8.65
C ALA A 236 -23.73 -0.18 -9.53
N GLN A 237 -22.73 -0.02 -10.39
CA GLN A 237 -22.18 -1.10 -11.22
C GLN A 237 -21.13 -1.95 -10.48
N ALA A 238 -20.63 -1.50 -9.32
CA ALA A 238 -19.75 -2.30 -8.49
C ALA A 238 -20.52 -3.50 -7.92
N PRO A 239 -19.97 -4.73 -7.95
CA PRO A 239 -20.66 -5.93 -7.50
C PRO A 239 -21.10 -5.77 -6.04
N THR A 240 -22.41 -5.85 -5.81
CA THR A 240 -23.01 -5.74 -4.48
C THR A 240 -22.74 -7.03 -3.71
N THR A 241 -21.57 -7.17 -3.09
CA THR A 241 -21.33 -8.23 -2.10
C THR A 241 -21.79 -7.76 -0.73
N LEU A 242 -23.09 -7.92 -0.45
CA LEU A 242 -23.68 -8.36 0.83
C LEU A 242 -25.21 -8.24 0.84
N PRO A 243 -25.90 -9.24 1.42
CA PRO A 243 -27.02 -8.95 2.30
C PRO A 243 -26.76 -9.54 3.69
N SER A 244 -26.91 -8.71 4.73
CA SER A 244 -27.80 -8.95 5.88
C SER A 244 -27.50 -7.95 6.99
N GLN A 245 -28.32 -6.89 7.08
CA GLN A 245 -28.54 -6.21 8.35
C GLN A 245 -29.50 -7.07 9.18
N VAL A 246 -29.07 -7.53 10.35
CA VAL A 246 -29.98 -7.99 11.41
C VAL A 246 -30.35 -6.75 12.23
N GLN A 247 -31.63 -6.38 12.17
CA GLN A 247 -32.25 -5.46 13.12
C GLN A 247 -32.28 -6.14 14.50
N LEU A 248 -31.63 -5.54 15.50
CA LEU A 248 -31.85 -5.86 16.91
C LEU A 248 -32.80 -4.80 17.48
N GLN A 249 -34.01 -5.23 17.80
CA GLN A 249 -34.96 -4.48 18.60
C GLN A 249 -34.43 -4.32 20.03
N SER A 250 -34.51 -3.10 20.53
CA SER A 250 -34.33 -2.71 21.91
C SER A 250 -35.56 -3.10 22.74
N GLU A 251 -35.37 -3.83 23.83
CA GLU A 251 -36.22 -3.74 25.02
C GLU A 251 -35.37 -3.78 26.29
N VAL A 252 -35.88 -3.04 27.26
CA VAL A 252 -35.28 -2.48 28.47
C VAL A 252 -35.48 -3.46 29.64
N ASP A 253 -34.47 -3.68 30.49
CA ASP A 253 -34.61 -3.30 31.91
C ASP A 253 -33.29 -3.37 32.70
N LEU A 254 -33.03 -2.28 33.42
CA LEU A 254 -31.92 -2.09 34.36
C LEU A 254 -32.55 -1.77 35.70
N SER A 255 -32.30 -2.59 36.73
CA SER A 255 -32.17 -2.10 38.10
C SER A 255 -31.50 -3.12 39.04
N PRO A 256 -30.89 -2.65 40.14
CA PRO A 256 -29.63 -3.18 40.63
C PRO A 256 -29.73 -4.04 41.89
N ALA A 257 -28.59 -4.65 42.22
CA ALA A 257 -28.27 -5.43 43.43
C ALA A 257 -28.64 -4.72 44.76
N PRO A 258 -28.64 -5.42 45.92
CA PRO A 258 -27.36 -5.60 46.62
C PRO A 258 -27.20 -6.83 47.56
N SER A 259 -25.94 -7.25 47.70
CA SER A 259 -25.20 -7.53 48.95
C SER A 259 -25.52 -8.71 49.89
N GLN A 260 -24.43 -9.15 50.54
CA GLN A 260 -24.28 -9.93 51.79
C GLN A 260 -24.43 -11.44 51.69
N SER A 261 -23.77 -12.27 52.51
CA SER A 261 -22.47 -12.28 53.20
C SER A 261 -22.45 -13.61 53.96
N ASP A 262 -21.26 -14.23 54.04
CA ASP A 262 -20.77 -15.07 55.13
C ASP A 262 -21.36 -16.45 55.50
N SER A 263 -20.38 -17.28 55.93
CA SER A 263 -20.42 -18.48 56.80
C SER A 263 -20.78 -19.82 56.14
N LYS A 264 -19.84 -20.77 56.01
CA LYS A 264 -19.17 -21.68 56.98
C LYS A 264 -20.05 -22.83 57.51
N SER A 265 -19.41 -24.02 57.48
CA SER A 265 -19.64 -25.21 58.33
C SER A 265 -20.84 -26.09 57.94
N LEU A 266 -20.92 -27.41 58.19
CA LEU A 266 -20.02 -28.56 58.42
C LEU A 266 -21.00 -29.74 58.65
N GLY A 267 -20.63 -30.98 58.28
CA GLY A 267 -21.25 -32.21 58.78
C GLY A 267 -22.53 -32.67 58.05
N THR A 268 -22.56 -33.84 57.38
CA THR A 268 -22.61 -35.24 57.89
C THR A 268 -24.04 -35.74 58.14
N GLU A 269 -24.29 -36.96 57.62
CA GLU A 269 -25.27 -37.98 58.00
C GLU A 269 -26.63 -38.12 57.29
N MET A 270 -26.68 -39.21 56.50
CA MET A 270 -27.71 -40.26 56.35
C MET A 270 -29.09 -40.06 57.02
N LEU A 271 -30.15 -40.34 56.24
CA LEU A 271 -31.17 -41.37 56.50
C LEU A 271 -32.22 -41.40 55.37
N GLU A 272 -32.36 -42.56 54.72
CA GLU A 272 -33.59 -43.04 54.04
C GLU A 272 -34.63 -43.50 55.11
N PRO A 273 -35.86 -43.99 54.80
CA PRO A 273 -36.60 -44.07 53.53
C PRO A 273 -38.10 -43.67 53.67
N GLY A 274 -38.89 -43.73 52.58
CA GLY A 274 -40.35 -43.62 52.67
C GLY A 274 -41.12 -43.90 51.37
N LEU A 275 -41.49 -45.17 51.16
CA LEU A 275 -42.54 -45.64 50.25
C LEU A 275 -43.92 -45.56 50.93
N PRO A 276 -45.01 -45.49 50.15
CA PRO A 276 -45.99 -46.59 50.11
C PRO A 276 -46.45 -46.91 48.66
N ALA A 277 -46.64 -48.16 48.20
CA ALA A 277 -47.74 -49.12 48.48
C ALA A 277 -49.14 -48.51 48.24
N LEU A 278 -50.15 -49.09 47.56
CA LEU A 278 -50.46 -50.44 47.08
C LEU A 278 -51.72 -50.32 46.19
N ALA A 279 -51.90 -51.14 45.14
CA ALA A 279 -53.21 -51.70 44.77
C ALA A 279 -53.07 -52.79 43.68
N THR A 280 -53.73 -53.91 43.92
CA THR A 280 -53.55 -55.23 43.29
C THR A 280 -54.82 -55.71 42.58
N GLN A 281 -54.61 -56.31 41.39
CA GLN A 281 -55.23 -57.54 40.83
C GLN A 281 -56.74 -57.56 40.44
N PRO A 282 -57.29 -58.58 39.71
CA PRO A 282 -56.69 -59.84 39.20
C PRO A 282 -57.05 -60.30 37.74
N ASN A 283 -56.24 -61.27 37.26
CA ASN A 283 -56.54 -62.48 36.47
C ASN A 283 -57.49 -62.48 35.25
N SER A 284 -56.98 -62.93 34.09
CA SER A 284 -57.25 -64.29 33.55
C SER A 284 -56.55 -64.55 32.19
N PRO A 285 -56.32 -65.83 31.82
CA PRO A 285 -55.29 -66.25 30.87
C PRO A 285 -55.84 -66.46 29.45
N VAL A 286 -55.05 -66.15 28.42
CA VAL A 286 -55.35 -66.58 27.04
C VAL A 286 -54.12 -67.21 26.39
N ALA A 287 -54.27 -68.52 26.18
CA ALA A 287 -53.73 -69.38 25.12
C ALA A 287 -52.39 -68.98 24.47
N ALA A 288 -51.38 -69.79 24.78
CA ALA A 288 -50.20 -69.97 23.96
C ALA A 288 -50.59 -70.42 22.54
N THR A 289 -50.28 -69.59 21.54
CA THR A 289 -50.20 -70.03 20.15
C THR A 289 -48.75 -69.87 19.72
N SER A 290 -48.01 -70.98 19.71
CA SER A 290 -46.64 -71.05 19.18
C SER A 290 -46.68 -70.93 17.66
N THR A 291 -46.68 -69.71 17.14
CA THR A 291 -46.33 -69.46 15.74
C THR A 291 -44.82 -69.65 15.58
N ILE A 292 -44.45 -70.75 14.94
CA ILE A 292 -43.13 -70.99 14.36
C ILE A 292 -42.88 -69.88 13.33
N ILE A 293 -42.15 -68.84 13.72
CA ILE A 293 -41.62 -67.84 12.80
C ILE A 293 -40.44 -68.50 12.07
N LYS A 294 -40.67 -68.93 10.83
CA LYS A 294 -39.59 -69.25 9.90
C LYS A 294 -38.58 -68.10 9.87
N PRO A 295 -37.27 -68.34 9.97
CA PRO A 295 -36.27 -67.28 9.87
C PRO A 295 -36.42 -66.59 8.51
N ARG A 296 -36.85 -65.32 8.51
CA ARG A 296 -36.85 -64.48 7.31
C ARG A 296 -35.39 -64.33 6.84
N PRO A 297 -35.08 -64.52 5.56
CA PRO A 297 -33.72 -64.41 5.02
C PRO A 297 -33.30 -62.94 4.84
N PHE A 298 -33.49 -62.09 5.85
CA PHE A 298 -33.04 -60.69 5.84
C PHE A 298 -31.60 -60.54 6.36
N LEU A 299 -31.01 -61.59 6.94
CA LEU A 299 -29.68 -61.55 7.57
C LEU A 299 -28.50 -61.86 6.62
N ARG A 300 -28.73 -61.96 5.29
CA ARG A 300 -27.64 -62.14 4.30
C ARG A 300 -27.24 -60.87 3.55
N TYR A 301 -27.99 -59.77 3.67
CA TYR A 301 -27.68 -58.48 3.03
C TYR A 301 -27.43 -57.33 4.04
N GLY A 302 -27.66 -57.53 5.34
CA GLY A 302 -27.44 -56.48 6.36
C GLY A 302 -25.97 -56.23 6.71
N LEU A 303 -25.11 -57.26 6.70
CA LEU A 303 -23.68 -57.12 6.98
C LEU A 303 -22.91 -56.29 5.94
N PRO A 304 -23.08 -56.47 4.60
CA PRO A 304 -22.39 -55.62 3.63
C PRO A 304 -22.89 -54.16 3.64
N LEU A 305 -24.15 -53.91 4.02
CA LEU A 305 -24.70 -52.56 4.13
C LEU A 305 -24.10 -51.77 5.31
N LEU A 306 -23.87 -52.43 6.45
CA LEU A 306 -23.18 -51.84 7.60
C LEU A 306 -21.70 -51.56 7.32
N ALA A 307 -21.02 -52.45 6.57
CA ALA A 307 -19.64 -52.23 6.13
C ALA A 307 -19.51 -51.05 5.15
N LEU A 308 -20.51 -50.84 4.28
CA LEU A 308 -20.56 -49.70 3.36
C LEU A 308 -20.73 -48.35 4.07
N LEU A 309 -21.38 -48.31 5.23
CA LEU A 309 -21.52 -47.09 6.04
C LEU A 309 -20.33 -46.84 6.99
N ALA A 310 -19.62 -47.90 7.41
CA ALA A 310 -18.47 -47.77 8.29
C ALA A 310 -17.27 -47.09 7.61
N LEU A 311 -17.04 -47.32 6.31
CA LEU A 311 -15.90 -46.75 5.58
C LEU A 311 -15.96 -45.21 5.45
N PRO A 312 -17.08 -44.58 5.04
CA PRO A 312 -17.18 -43.12 5.02
C PRO A 312 -17.06 -42.48 6.40
N VAL A 313 -17.60 -43.12 7.45
CA VAL A 313 -17.49 -42.61 8.82
C VAL A 313 -16.05 -42.70 9.32
N ALA A 314 -15.35 -43.82 9.06
CA ALA A 314 -13.93 -43.96 9.39
C ALA A 314 -13.07 -42.95 8.61
N TRP A 315 -13.37 -42.72 7.33
CA TRP A 315 -12.70 -41.72 6.51
C TRP A 315 -12.95 -40.29 7.01
N LEU A 316 -14.19 -39.93 7.32
CA LEU A 316 -14.53 -38.62 7.91
C LEU A 316 -13.88 -38.43 9.28
N GLY A 317 -13.86 -39.48 10.11
CA GLY A 317 -13.16 -39.48 11.39
C GLY A 317 -11.66 -39.23 11.21
N TYR A 318 -11.02 -39.91 10.25
CA TYR A 318 -9.64 -39.68 9.88
C TYR A 318 -9.38 -38.23 9.42
N GLN A 319 -10.22 -37.69 8.52
CA GLN A 319 -10.11 -36.31 8.05
C GLN A 319 -10.31 -35.29 9.19
N TYR A 320 -11.23 -35.56 10.11
CA TYR A 320 -11.45 -34.71 11.30
C TYR A 320 -10.25 -34.73 12.24
N THR A 321 -9.62 -35.89 12.47
CA THR A 321 -8.36 -35.95 13.22
C THR A 321 -7.24 -35.19 12.53
N GLN A 322 -7.11 -35.29 11.20
CA GLN A 322 -6.12 -34.52 10.44
C GLN A 322 -6.38 -33.01 10.54
N PHE A 323 -7.64 -32.60 10.43
CA PHE A 323 -8.07 -31.21 10.53
C PHE A 323 -7.76 -30.59 11.92
N THR A 324 -7.98 -31.35 12.99
CA THR A 324 -7.71 -30.88 14.36
C THR A 324 -6.23 -30.84 14.72
N GLN A 325 -5.38 -31.63 14.05
CA GLN A 325 -3.93 -31.65 14.25
C GLN A 325 -3.17 -30.59 13.45
N ARG A 326 -3.74 -30.11 12.34
CA ARG A 326 -3.09 -29.13 11.46
C ARG A 326 -3.29 -27.68 11.92
N ALA A 327 -2.36 -26.83 11.49
CA ALA A 327 -2.41 -25.40 11.75
C ALA A 327 -3.53 -24.75 10.92
N ARG A 328 -4.53 -24.19 11.60
CA ARG A 328 -5.73 -23.61 10.99
C ARG A 328 -5.66 -22.09 11.02
N ILE A 329 -6.12 -21.45 9.97
CA ILE A 329 -6.25 -19.99 9.92
C ILE A 329 -7.56 -19.53 9.27
N GLN A 330 -8.04 -18.36 9.66
CA GLN A 330 -9.31 -17.80 9.15
C GLN A 330 -9.22 -17.25 7.70
N PRO A 331 -8.16 -16.52 7.30
CA PRO A 331 -8.09 -15.95 5.95
C PRO A 331 -7.96 -17.04 4.90
N ALA A 332 -8.69 -16.89 3.78
CA ALA A 332 -8.54 -17.76 2.60
C ALA A 332 -7.34 -17.35 1.70
N LEU A 333 -6.78 -16.16 1.93
CA LEU A 333 -5.63 -15.61 1.21
C LEU A 333 -4.68 -14.96 2.22
N LEU A 334 -3.38 -15.24 2.10
CA LEU A 334 -2.32 -14.48 2.75
C LEU A 334 -1.39 -13.85 1.71
N ARG A 335 -1.11 -12.56 1.89
CA ARG A 335 -0.12 -11.80 1.12
C ARG A 335 1.18 -11.63 1.89
N ILE A 336 2.26 -12.14 1.32
CA ILE A 336 3.63 -11.98 1.84
C ILE A 336 4.27 -10.81 1.09
N GLY A 337 4.58 -9.74 1.81
CA GLY A 337 5.24 -8.56 1.27
C GLY A 337 6.74 -8.57 1.47
N ILE A 338 7.51 -8.33 0.41
CA ILE A 338 8.97 -8.23 0.42
C ILE A 338 9.44 -7.03 -0.44
N LEU A 339 10.65 -6.52 -0.21
CA LEU A 339 11.24 -5.44 -1.04
C LEU A 339 12.06 -5.97 -2.23
N THR A 340 12.27 -7.27 -2.31
CA THR A 340 13.14 -7.89 -3.30
C THR A 340 12.37 -8.85 -4.20
N ASP A 341 13.12 -9.64 -4.97
CA ASP A 341 12.59 -10.62 -5.90
C ASP A 341 11.81 -11.74 -5.16
N PRO A 342 10.54 -12.02 -5.55
CA PRO A 342 9.71 -13.07 -4.95
C PRO A 342 10.28 -14.48 -5.08
N GLU A 343 11.22 -14.73 -6.00
CA GLU A 343 11.82 -16.06 -6.19
C GLU A 343 12.37 -16.67 -4.90
N LYS A 344 13.01 -15.86 -4.03
CA LYS A 344 13.60 -16.34 -2.77
C LYS A 344 12.56 -16.83 -1.75
N HIS A 345 11.31 -16.43 -1.91
CA HIS A 345 10.22 -16.75 -0.99
C HIS A 345 9.25 -17.79 -1.56
N LYS A 346 9.48 -18.31 -2.77
CA LYS A 346 8.62 -19.35 -3.37
C LYS A 346 8.57 -20.64 -2.55
N THR A 347 9.72 -21.10 -2.07
CA THR A 347 9.80 -22.32 -1.23
C THR A 347 9.10 -22.12 0.11
N LEU A 348 9.21 -20.93 0.69
CA LEU A 348 8.46 -20.54 1.88
C LEU A 348 6.95 -20.52 1.61
N SER A 349 6.51 -19.91 0.51
CA SER A 349 5.11 -19.86 0.11
C SER A 349 4.51 -21.25 -0.05
N ALA A 350 5.23 -22.17 -0.73
CA ALA A 350 4.80 -23.56 -0.88
C ALA A 350 4.71 -24.28 0.46
N TYR A 351 5.70 -24.09 1.34
CA TYR A 351 5.68 -24.63 2.69
C TYR A 351 4.47 -24.14 3.50
N LEU A 352 4.22 -22.83 3.52
CA LEU A 352 3.06 -22.26 4.23
C LEU A 352 1.73 -22.78 3.69
N GLN A 353 1.61 -22.90 2.36
CA GLN A 353 0.42 -23.45 1.71
C GLN A 353 0.18 -24.94 2.04
N GLU A 354 1.24 -25.71 2.34
CA GLU A 354 1.12 -27.11 2.75
C GLU A 354 0.76 -27.25 4.24
N GLN A 355 1.34 -26.39 5.09
CA GLN A 355 1.19 -26.50 6.55
C GLN A 355 -0.09 -25.84 7.07
N LEU A 356 -0.56 -24.77 6.43
CA LEU A 356 -1.73 -24.01 6.85
C LEU A 356 -2.98 -24.49 6.10
N ILE A 357 -4.07 -24.69 6.82
CA ILE A 357 -5.38 -25.08 6.27
C ILE A 357 -6.47 -24.09 6.67
N PRO A 358 -7.61 -24.03 5.94
CA PRO A 358 -8.76 -23.23 6.34
C PRO A 358 -9.29 -23.63 7.72
N ASP A 359 -9.80 -22.67 8.49
CA ASP A 359 -10.42 -22.91 9.80
C ASP A 359 -11.82 -23.56 9.72
N ASN A 360 -12.38 -23.63 8.51
CA ASN A 360 -13.64 -24.29 8.23
C ASN A 360 -13.43 -25.74 7.77
N PHE A 361 -14.01 -26.70 8.51
CA PHE A 361 -13.87 -28.13 8.22
C PHE A 361 -14.50 -28.54 6.88
N ILE A 362 -15.60 -27.90 6.45
CA ILE A 362 -16.25 -28.21 5.17
C ILE A 362 -15.35 -27.78 4.00
N ASN A 363 -14.78 -26.58 4.08
CA ASN A 363 -13.83 -26.09 3.08
C ASN A 363 -12.60 -27.00 2.98
N TYR A 364 -12.07 -27.45 4.12
CA TYR A 364 -10.99 -28.45 4.18
C TYR A 364 -11.39 -29.77 3.48
N LEU A 365 -12.59 -30.31 3.75
CA LEU A 365 -13.08 -31.53 3.11
C LEU A 365 -13.30 -31.37 1.60
N GLN A 366 -13.69 -30.18 1.15
CA GLN A 366 -13.82 -29.84 -0.28
C GLN A 366 -12.46 -29.71 -0.97
N GLY A 367 -11.36 -29.76 -0.21
CA GLY A 367 -10.00 -29.63 -0.72
C GLY A 367 -9.63 -28.19 -1.04
N GLU A 368 -10.34 -27.20 -0.48
CA GLU A 368 -9.94 -25.80 -0.58
C GLU A 368 -8.55 -25.62 0.03
N LYS A 369 -7.69 -24.93 -0.71
CA LYS A 369 -6.34 -24.61 -0.26
C LYS A 369 -6.26 -23.13 0.04
N LEU A 370 -5.53 -22.82 1.10
CA LEU A 370 -5.12 -21.46 1.36
C LEU A 370 -4.34 -20.92 0.16
N GLN A 371 -4.71 -19.73 -0.31
CA GLN A 371 -3.93 -19.03 -1.32
C GLN A 371 -2.81 -18.25 -0.62
N ILE A 372 -1.57 -18.44 -1.08
CA ILE A 372 -0.43 -17.62 -0.64
C ILE A 372 0.07 -16.85 -1.86
N VAL A 373 0.15 -15.53 -1.73
CA VAL A 373 0.69 -14.65 -2.78
C VAL A 373 1.92 -13.95 -2.23
N VAL A 374 3.06 -14.09 -2.93
CA VAL A 374 4.27 -13.33 -2.61
C VAL A 374 4.28 -12.07 -3.48
N GLU A 375 4.11 -10.92 -2.85
CA GLU A 375 4.23 -9.61 -3.47
C GLU A 375 5.63 -9.04 -3.22
N GLY A 376 6.47 -9.11 -4.26
CA GLY A 376 7.80 -8.54 -4.27
C GLY A 376 8.13 -7.98 -5.64
N ASP A 377 8.82 -6.85 -5.68
CA ASP A 377 9.37 -6.27 -6.90
C ASP A 377 10.69 -5.58 -6.55
N PRO A 378 11.82 -5.90 -7.20
CA PRO A 378 13.08 -5.19 -7.02
C PRO A 378 13.02 -3.68 -7.31
N GLN A 379 11.99 -3.21 -8.04
CA GLN A 379 11.71 -1.80 -8.28
C GLN A 379 10.74 -1.19 -7.26
N LEU A 380 10.20 -1.99 -6.33
CA LEU A 380 9.31 -1.50 -5.28
C LEU A 380 10.04 -0.46 -4.43
N SER A 381 9.53 0.76 -4.46
CA SER A 381 10.04 1.81 -3.60
C SER A 381 9.66 1.55 -2.14
N TYR A 382 10.49 2.02 -1.21
CA TYR A 382 10.16 1.92 0.21
C TYR A 382 8.87 2.66 0.54
N GLN A 383 8.54 3.75 -0.15
CA GLN A 383 7.27 4.44 0.07
C GLN A 383 6.10 3.53 -0.29
N GLN A 384 6.13 2.85 -1.43
CA GLN A 384 5.09 1.89 -1.80
C GLN A 384 4.98 0.75 -0.77
N ALA A 385 6.11 0.26 -0.25
CA ALA A 385 6.10 -0.74 0.82
C ALA A 385 5.48 -0.20 2.12
N LYS A 386 5.83 1.03 2.53
CA LYS A 386 5.20 1.72 3.67
C LYS A 386 3.69 1.88 3.45
N ASP A 387 3.26 2.24 2.25
CA ASP A 387 1.85 2.43 1.90
C ASP A 387 1.08 1.11 1.94
N LYS A 388 1.66 0.00 1.46
CA LYS A 388 1.08 -1.35 1.56
C LYS A 388 0.94 -1.82 3.01
N ILE A 389 1.92 -1.52 3.87
CA ILE A 389 1.84 -1.76 5.33
C ILE A 389 0.78 -0.86 5.99
N ALA A 390 0.71 0.41 5.60
CA ALA A 390 -0.24 1.38 6.14
C ALA A 390 -1.69 0.96 5.85
N THR A 391 -1.94 0.56 4.60
CA THR A 391 -3.23 0.08 4.11
C THR A 391 -3.51 -1.39 4.42
N LYS A 392 -2.59 -2.08 5.11
CA LYS A 392 -2.73 -3.48 5.55
C LYS A 392 -2.87 -4.49 4.42
N VAL A 393 -2.36 -4.15 3.22
CA VAL A 393 -2.34 -5.07 2.07
C VAL A 393 -1.47 -6.29 2.35
N TRP A 394 -0.37 -6.12 3.09
CA TRP A 394 0.51 -7.22 3.46
C TRP A 394 0.06 -7.85 4.78
N ASP A 395 -0.24 -9.15 4.75
CA ASP A 395 -0.56 -9.94 5.94
C ASP A 395 0.71 -10.32 6.69
N ILE A 396 1.77 -10.65 5.95
CA ILE A 396 3.10 -10.99 6.45
C ILE A 396 4.11 -10.07 5.77
N ALA A 397 4.70 -9.15 6.53
CA ALA A 397 5.70 -8.19 6.03
C ALA A 397 7.11 -8.65 6.37
N PHE A 398 7.86 -9.10 5.35
CA PHE A 398 9.31 -9.31 5.41
C PHE A 398 9.99 -7.97 5.14
N THR A 399 10.35 -7.28 6.21
CA THR A 399 10.63 -5.84 6.10
C THR A 399 11.96 -5.54 5.42
N GLU A 400 12.95 -6.45 5.49
CA GLU A 400 14.31 -6.37 4.90
C GLU A 400 15.15 -5.13 5.27
N SER A 401 14.53 -4.10 5.82
CA SER A 401 15.11 -2.82 6.16
C SER A 401 14.52 -2.33 7.48
N PRO A 402 15.35 -1.76 8.37
CA PRO A 402 14.85 -1.18 9.61
C PRO A 402 13.87 -0.01 9.36
N MET A 403 13.96 0.66 8.21
CA MET A 403 13.00 1.71 7.84
C MET A 403 11.58 1.17 7.61
N ILE A 404 11.47 -0.03 7.04
CA ILE A 404 10.19 -0.69 6.80
C ILE A 404 9.71 -1.40 8.07
N ALA A 405 10.63 -1.90 8.91
CA ALA A 405 10.29 -2.38 10.24
C ALA A 405 9.65 -1.30 11.12
N VAL A 406 10.19 -0.06 11.08
CA VAL A 406 9.55 1.09 11.74
C VAL A 406 8.13 1.31 11.21
N ALA A 407 7.93 1.28 9.89
CA ALA A 407 6.60 1.44 9.32
C ALA A 407 5.62 0.33 9.74
N ALA A 408 6.08 -0.93 9.86
CA ALA A 408 5.28 -2.04 10.37
C ALA A 408 4.85 -1.80 11.82
N LYS A 409 5.79 -1.34 12.67
CA LYS A 409 5.52 -1.00 14.08
C LYS A 409 4.55 0.18 14.22
N ASP A 410 4.76 1.26 13.48
CA ASP A 410 3.86 2.43 13.45
C ASP A 410 2.44 2.05 13.01
N ASN A 411 2.29 0.90 12.35
CA ASN A 411 1.04 0.35 11.85
C ASN A 411 0.52 -0.85 12.66
N ASN A 412 1.01 -1.04 13.88
CA ASN A 412 0.57 -2.09 14.82
C ASN A 412 0.74 -3.53 14.29
N TYR A 413 1.69 -3.76 13.40
CA TYR A 413 2.05 -5.13 13.08
C TYR A 413 2.77 -5.78 14.27
N THR A 414 2.54 -7.07 14.47
CA THR A 414 3.16 -7.85 15.55
C THR A 414 4.40 -8.55 15.03
N PHE A 415 5.52 -8.47 15.75
CA PHE A 415 6.74 -9.18 15.41
C PHE A 415 6.54 -10.70 15.43
N ALA A 416 7.07 -11.40 14.43
CA ALA A 416 7.01 -12.86 14.33
C ALA A 416 8.39 -13.52 14.31
N ALA A 417 9.34 -12.97 13.55
CA ALA A 417 10.66 -13.56 13.39
C ALA A 417 11.72 -12.51 13.08
N ARG A 418 12.98 -12.83 13.36
CA ARG A 418 14.11 -11.97 13.06
C ARG A 418 14.57 -12.17 11.62
N MET A 419 14.84 -11.08 10.90
CA MET A 419 15.51 -11.13 9.58
C MET A 419 17.03 -11.13 9.77
N TYR A 420 17.77 -11.75 8.84
CA TYR A 420 19.23 -11.89 8.91
C TYR A 420 19.71 -12.42 10.28
N PRO A 421 19.20 -13.57 10.76
CA PRO A 421 19.49 -14.05 12.11
C PRO A 421 20.98 -14.38 12.34
N GLN A 422 21.73 -14.63 11.27
CA GLN A 422 23.17 -14.91 11.29
C GLN A 422 24.04 -13.65 11.41
N GLU A 423 23.46 -12.47 11.19
CA GLU A 423 24.16 -11.19 11.31
C GLU A 423 24.07 -10.64 12.74
N ALA A 424 24.89 -9.65 13.06
CA ALA A 424 24.77 -8.94 14.33
C ALA A 424 23.38 -8.26 14.46
N PRO A 425 22.79 -8.21 15.67
CA PRO A 425 21.47 -7.60 15.87
C PRO A 425 21.47 -6.10 15.57
N TYR A 426 22.61 -5.44 15.75
CA TYR A 426 22.78 -4.04 15.44
C TYR A 426 23.99 -3.87 14.52
N TYR A 427 23.92 -2.85 13.67
CA TYR A 427 25.01 -2.42 12.81
C TYR A 427 25.09 -0.89 12.80
N GLN A 428 26.17 -0.33 12.26
CA GLN A 428 26.39 1.12 12.27
C GLN A 428 26.51 1.66 10.85
N SER A 429 26.16 2.94 10.70
CA SER A 429 26.57 3.77 9.57
C SER A 429 27.95 4.35 9.85
N VAL A 430 28.71 4.61 8.80
CA VAL A 430 29.96 5.35 8.86
C VAL A 430 29.99 6.44 7.83
N LEU A 431 30.62 7.56 8.19
CA LEU A 431 31.17 8.50 7.21
C LEU A 431 32.62 8.12 6.96
N PHE A 432 33.01 8.06 5.70
CA PHE A 432 34.31 7.58 5.28
C PHE A 432 34.89 8.44 4.16
N VAL A 433 36.21 8.43 4.06
CA VAL A 433 37.00 9.17 3.08
C VAL A 433 38.01 8.22 2.44
N ARG A 434 38.75 8.69 1.44
CA ARG A 434 39.94 7.97 0.97
C ARG A 434 40.96 7.82 2.09
N SER A 435 41.71 6.71 2.10
CA SER A 435 42.72 6.44 3.12
C SER A 435 43.76 7.57 3.26
N ASP A 436 44.12 8.21 2.15
CA ASP A 436 45.06 9.33 2.04
C ASP A 436 44.44 10.74 2.17
N SER A 437 43.13 10.84 2.41
CA SER A 437 42.44 12.13 2.57
C SER A 437 42.97 12.91 3.79
N PRO A 438 43.12 14.25 3.69
CA PRO A 438 43.48 15.08 4.84
C PRO A 438 42.35 15.19 5.89
N ILE A 439 41.11 14.86 5.54
CA ILE A 439 39.96 14.88 6.47
C ILE A 439 40.10 13.73 7.47
N ARG A 440 40.25 14.04 8.77
CA ARG A 440 40.44 13.05 9.85
C ARG A 440 39.19 12.85 10.69
N ALA A 441 38.36 13.87 10.87
CA ALA A 441 37.16 13.83 11.70
C ALA A 441 36.02 14.72 11.14
N LEU A 442 34.84 14.67 11.78
CA LEU A 442 33.69 15.51 11.43
C LEU A 442 33.96 17.03 11.56
N SER A 443 34.92 17.42 12.40
CA SER A 443 35.35 18.80 12.60
C SER A 443 36.07 19.37 11.38
N ASP A 444 36.63 18.51 10.53
CA ASP A 444 37.41 18.93 9.35
C ASP A 444 36.52 19.17 8.13
N LEU A 445 35.22 18.84 8.25
CA LEU A 445 34.24 19.03 7.19
C LEU A 445 33.89 20.51 7.06
N ARG A 446 33.99 21.04 5.84
CA ARG A 446 33.66 22.44 5.52
C ARG A 446 32.33 22.49 4.79
N PRO A 447 31.62 23.64 4.76
CA PRO A 447 30.37 23.76 4.00
C PRO A 447 30.48 23.43 2.50
N THR A 448 31.69 23.54 1.95
CA THR A 448 32.00 23.21 0.54
C THR A 448 32.32 21.74 0.31
N THR A 449 32.51 20.94 1.36
CA THR A 449 32.78 19.49 1.26
C THR A 449 31.60 18.80 0.56
N VAL A 450 31.91 17.96 -0.43
CA VAL A 450 30.93 17.16 -1.16
C VAL A 450 30.79 15.79 -0.50
N ILE A 451 29.57 15.47 -0.08
CA ILE A 451 29.23 14.23 0.61
C ILE A 451 28.31 13.39 -0.29
N ALA A 452 28.75 12.17 -0.61
CA ALA A 452 27.92 11.19 -1.30
C ALA A 452 27.07 10.39 -0.30
N LEU A 453 25.76 10.48 -0.47
CA LEU A 453 24.73 9.82 0.31
C LEU A 453 23.94 8.83 -0.57
N GLY A 454 23.26 7.92 0.12
CA GLY A 454 22.31 6.98 -0.46
C GLY A 454 21.01 7.64 -0.88
N ASN A 455 20.03 6.81 -1.23
CA ASN A 455 18.66 7.27 -1.45
C ASN A 455 17.99 7.66 -0.12
N PHE A 456 16.91 8.44 -0.21
CA PHE A 456 16.07 8.89 0.92
C PHE A 456 15.45 7.77 1.76
N ASN A 457 15.73 6.52 1.44
CA ASN A 457 15.16 5.34 2.07
C ASN A 457 16.21 4.49 2.79
N SER A 458 17.49 4.87 2.70
CA SER A 458 18.59 4.11 3.28
C SER A 458 18.84 4.52 4.74
N ALA A 459 18.76 3.55 5.65
CA ALA A 459 19.13 3.78 7.05
C ALA A 459 20.61 4.19 7.17
N SER A 460 21.52 3.39 6.62
CA SER A 460 22.97 3.53 6.86
C SER A 460 23.71 4.44 5.89
N SER A 461 23.12 4.82 4.75
CA SER A 461 23.76 5.77 3.82
C SER A 461 22.97 7.06 3.63
N PHE A 462 21.82 7.22 4.29
CA PHE A 462 21.07 8.48 4.26
C PHE A 462 20.60 8.92 5.65
N PHE A 463 19.71 8.20 6.32
CA PHE A 463 19.13 8.68 7.59
C PHE A 463 20.19 8.90 8.68
N MET A 464 20.99 7.88 8.99
CA MET A 464 22.03 8.02 10.01
C MET A 464 23.05 9.11 9.72
N PRO A 465 23.70 9.17 8.54
CA PRO A 465 24.69 10.21 8.26
C PRO A 465 24.07 11.61 8.22
N VAL A 466 22.84 11.77 7.70
CA VAL A 466 22.16 13.07 7.71
C VAL A 466 21.86 13.53 9.13
N TYR A 467 21.44 12.61 10.00
CA TYR A 467 21.19 12.92 11.40
C TYR A 467 22.47 13.27 12.18
N ASP A 468 23.57 12.56 11.92
CA ASP A 468 24.87 12.85 12.54
C ASP A 468 25.49 14.17 12.02
N LEU A 469 25.03 14.65 10.85
CA LEU A 469 25.40 15.94 10.25
C LEU A 469 24.35 17.03 10.49
N TYR A 470 23.33 16.77 11.32
CA TYR A 470 22.22 17.68 11.55
C TYR A 470 22.69 19.06 12.02
N GLY A 471 22.05 20.12 11.51
CA GLY A 471 22.40 21.52 11.82
C GLY A 471 23.59 22.07 11.02
N LYS A 472 24.13 21.31 10.07
CA LYS A 472 25.22 21.74 9.18
C LYS A 472 24.74 21.94 7.75
N THR A 473 25.57 22.59 6.94
CA THR A 473 25.33 22.82 5.51
C THR A 473 26.45 22.16 4.71
N PHE A 474 26.12 21.42 3.65
CA PHE A 474 27.11 20.72 2.82
C PHE A 474 26.68 20.64 1.36
N ASN A 475 27.64 20.36 0.47
CA ASN A 475 27.31 19.95 -0.88
C ASN A 475 26.97 18.45 -0.89
N LEU A 476 25.80 18.07 -1.41
CA LEU A 476 25.35 16.68 -1.35
C LEU A 476 25.21 16.06 -2.73
N ARG A 477 25.65 14.80 -2.88
CA ARG A 477 25.27 13.91 -3.98
C ARG A 477 24.40 12.81 -3.41
N ILE A 478 23.10 12.83 -3.68
CA ILE A 478 22.10 11.93 -3.08
C ILE A 478 21.66 10.91 -4.12
N GLY A 479 21.16 9.75 -3.68
CA GLY A 479 20.56 8.74 -4.55
C GLY A 479 21.53 7.65 -5.02
N ASN A 480 22.77 7.67 -4.54
CA ASN A 480 23.80 6.73 -4.98
C ASN A 480 23.64 5.35 -4.33
N ARG A 481 24.01 4.29 -5.05
CA ARG A 481 24.10 2.94 -4.45
C ARG A 481 25.35 2.82 -3.58
N SER A 482 25.36 1.92 -2.59
CA SER A 482 26.53 1.76 -1.69
C SER A 482 27.85 1.46 -2.43
N SER A 483 27.80 0.72 -3.53
CA SER A 483 28.98 0.49 -4.39
C SER A 483 29.45 1.76 -5.10
N GLU A 484 28.51 2.57 -5.58
CA GLU A 484 28.76 3.82 -6.28
C GLU A 484 29.33 4.89 -5.33
N ILE A 485 28.79 5.04 -4.12
CA ILE A 485 29.36 5.93 -3.09
C ILE A 485 30.84 5.60 -2.86
N ARG A 486 31.18 4.32 -2.71
CA ARG A 486 32.59 3.90 -2.55
C ARG A 486 33.45 4.28 -3.76
N GLN A 487 32.95 4.07 -4.98
CA GLN A 487 33.66 4.44 -6.20
C GLN A 487 33.88 5.94 -6.32
N LEU A 488 32.86 6.75 -6.00
CA LEU A 488 32.94 8.21 -6.00
C LEU A 488 33.99 8.74 -5.02
N VAL A 489 34.08 8.14 -3.83
CA VAL A 489 35.09 8.52 -2.84
C VAL A 489 36.47 8.10 -3.33
N LYS A 490 36.64 6.84 -3.77
CA LYS A 490 37.94 6.32 -4.24
C LYS A 490 38.49 7.09 -5.44
N GLY A 491 37.62 7.41 -6.40
CA GLY A 491 37.99 8.19 -7.58
C GLY A 491 38.18 9.69 -7.29
N GLY A 492 37.91 10.15 -6.07
CA GLY A 492 38.06 11.55 -5.68
C GLY A 492 37.00 12.47 -6.29
N GLN A 493 35.89 11.94 -6.81
CA GLN A 493 34.77 12.75 -7.30
C GLN A 493 33.96 13.40 -6.17
N VAL A 494 34.07 12.86 -4.96
CA VAL A 494 33.57 13.41 -3.70
C VAL A 494 34.59 13.18 -2.59
N GLU A 495 34.59 14.00 -1.55
CA GLU A 495 35.55 13.87 -0.45
C GLU A 495 35.09 12.89 0.62
N VAL A 496 33.77 12.78 0.85
CA VAL A 496 33.17 11.95 1.91
C VAL A 496 32.05 11.09 1.34
N GLY A 497 31.94 9.84 1.80
CA GLY A 497 30.81 8.96 1.53
C GLY A 497 30.19 8.42 2.81
N ALA A 498 28.94 7.95 2.71
CA ALA A 498 28.26 7.27 3.81
C ALA A 498 27.87 5.82 3.46
N GLY A 499 27.94 4.91 4.43
CA GLY A 499 27.60 3.51 4.22
C GLY A 499 27.60 2.65 5.48
N ALA A 500 27.27 1.37 5.34
CA ALA A 500 27.31 0.41 6.45
C ALA A 500 28.74 0.05 6.83
N GLU A 501 29.08 0.12 8.11
CA GLU A 501 30.43 -0.08 8.64
C GLU A 501 31.07 -1.41 8.18
N VAL A 502 30.31 -2.49 8.24
CA VAL A 502 30.74 -3.85 7.90
C VAL A 502 31.25 -3.98 6.46
N VAL A 503 30.74 -3.14 5.55
CA VAL A 503 31.17 -3.11 4.15
C VAL A 503 32.38 -2.21 3.96
N ILE A 504 32.41 -1.06 4.64
CA ILE A 504 33.47 -0.06 4.46
C ILE A 504 34.79 -0.49 5.08
N ARG A 505 34.78 -1.10 6.27
CA ARG A 505 36.02 -1.51 6.96
C ARG A 505 36.81 -2.60 6.23
N LYS A 506 36.17 -3.34 5.33
CA LYS A 506 36.81 -4.37 4.50
C LYS A 506 37.63 -3.77 3.35
N ASP A 507 37.57 -2.45 3.14
CA ASP A 507 38.17 -1.77 2.01
C ASP A 507 39.39 -0.93 2.42
N PRO A 508 40.63 -1.36 2.14
CA PRO A 508 41.83 -0.69 2.63
C PRO A 508 42.08 0.68 1.97
N GLN A 509 41.38 1.01 0.88
CA GLN A 509 41.47 2.32 0.23
C GLN A 509 40.59 3.37 0.91
N LEU A 510 39.77 2.96 1.88
CA LEU A 510 38.83 3.82 2.58
C LEU A 510 39.19 3.89 4.06
N ARG A 511 38.98 5.06 4.66
CA ARG A 511 39.16 5.29 6.09
C ARG A 511 37.90 5.87 6.67
N VAL A 512 37.40 5.24 7.73
CA VAL A 512 36.27 5.75 8.51
C VAL A 512 36.70 6.98 9.32
N ILE A 513 35.89 8.03 9.30
CA ILE A 513 36.10 9.28 10.07
C ILE A 513 35.03 9.51 11.14
N HIS A 514 33.92 8.77 11.06
CA HIS A 514 32.83 8.81 12.03
C HIS A 514 32.05 7.51 11.98
N VAL A 515 31.58 7.06 13.14
CA VAL A 515 30.72 5.89 13.30
C VAL A 515 29.43 6.36 13.98
N SER A 516 28.28 6.01 13.41
CA SER A 516 26.99 6.36 13.97
C SER A 516 26.68 5.54 15.22
N ARG A 517 25.62 5.93 15.91
CA ARG A 517 24.93 5.03 16.86
C ARG A 517 24.36 3.79 16.15
N ASN A 518 23.98 2.81 16.96
CA ASN A 518 23.45 1.53 16.49
C ASN A 518 22.15 1.69 15.68
N ILE A 519 22.09 0.97 14.58
CA ILE A 519 20.92 0.75 13.73
C ILE A 519 20.43 -0.68 14.04
N PRO A 520 19.18 -0.87 14.48
CA PRO A 520 18.63 -2.21 14.64
C PRO A 520 18.55 -2.90 13.27
N GLY A 521 18.66 -4.24 13.27
CA GLY A 521 18.31 -5.05 12.11
C GLY A 521 16.83 -4.95 11.72
N SER A 522 16.36 -5.80 10.82
CA SER A 522 14.95 -5.87 10.39
C SER A 522 14.25 -7.11 10.96
N GLY A 523 12.95 -7.24 10.69
CA GLY A 523 12.13 -8.36 11.17
C GLY A 523 11.03 -8.76 10.20
N VAL A 524 10.37 -9.87 10.52
CA VAL A 524 9.13 -10.32 9.90
C VAL A 524 7.98 -9.93 10.83
N TYR A 525 6.96 -9.31 10.28
CA TYR A 525 5.86 -8.71 11.03
C TYR A 525 4.50 -9.17 10.48
N LEU A 526 3.52 -9.36 11.35
CA LEU A 526 2.19 -9.88 11.01
C LEU A 526 1.12 -8.79 11.19
N SER A 527 0.24 -8.68 10.22
CA SER A 527 -0.80 -7.65 10.15
C SER A 527 -1.74 -7.69 11.36
N PRO A 528 -2.20 -6.52 11.86
CA PRO A 528 -3.26 -6.46 12.86
C PRO A 528 -4.62 -6.97 12.35
N GLN A 529 -4.81 -7.14 11.04
CA GLN A 529 -6.05 -7.69 10.47
C GLN A 529 -6.20 -9.20 10.71
N LEU A 530 -5.09 -9.90 10.96
CA LEU A 530 -5.12 -11.31 11.36
C LEU A 530 -5.66 -11.44 12.78
N SER A 531 -6.38 -12.51 13.10
CA SER A 531 -6.76 -12.75 14.49
C SER A 531 -5.51 -13.02 15.36
N PRO A 532 -5.55 -12.80 16.69
CA PRO A 532 -4.42 -13.16 17.57
C PRO A 532 -4.00 -14.63 17.44
N VAL A 533 -4.98 -15.53 17.26
CA VAL A 533 -4.76 -16.97 17.07
C VAL A 533 -4.07 -17.26 15.74
N ASP A 534 -4.48 -16.59 14.65
CA ASP A 534 -3.83 -16.71 13.35
C ASP A 534 -2.39 -16.23 13.42
N ARG A 535 -2.14 -15.09 14.07
CA ARG A 535 -0.77 -14.56 14.22
C ARG A 535 0.14 -15.54 14.95
N GLU A 536 -0.31 -16.11 16.06
CA GLU A 536 0.47 -17.11 16.80
C GLU A 536 0.70 -18.38 15.96
N THR A 537 -0.33 -18.83 15.24
CA THR A 537 -0.25 -19.99 14.36
C THR A 537 0.73 -19.78 13.22
N ILE A 538 0.64 -18.65 12.53
CA ILE A 538 1.56 -18.26 11.44
C ILE A 538 2.98 -18.13 11.97
N GLN A 539 3.19 -17.47 13.12
CA GLN A 539 4.51 -17.35 13.73
C GLN A 539 5.13 -18.71 14.04
N ARG A 540 4.37 -19.62 14.67
CA ARG A 540 4.85 -20.97 15.00
C ARG A 540 5.21 -21.75 13.74
N THR A 541 4.38 -21.66 12.70
CA THR A 541 4.62 -22.31 11.40
C THR A 541 5.87 -21.73 10.74
N LEU A 542 6.04 -20.41 10.71
CA LEU A 542 7.26 -19.76 10.19
C LEU A 542 8.52 -20.28 10.91
N LEU A 543 8.52 -20.27 12.24
CA LEU A 543 9.69 -20.68 13.03
C LEU A 543 9.99 -22.17 12.96
N SER A 544 8.98 -22.99 12.63
CA SER A 544 9.10 -24.43 12.43
C SER A 544 9.50 -24.81 11.00
N ALA A 545 9.67 -23.83 10.11
CA ALA A 545 10.11 -24.07 8.74
C ALA A 545 11.51 -24.75 8.71
N PRO A 546 11.74 -25.68 7.77
CA PRO A 546 13.07 -26.27 7.53
C PRO A 546 14.17 -25.21 7.37
N GLU A 547 15.38 -25.52 7.85
CA GLU A 547 16.50 -24.56 7.87
C GLU A 547 16.85 -24.02 6.47
N ASN A 548 16.79 -24.86 5.44
CA ASN A 548 17.01 -24.43 4.05
C ASN A 548 15.98 -23.39 3.58
N ILE A 549 14.73 -23.46 4.04
CA ILE A 549 13.69 -22.46 3.74
C ILE A 549 13.96 -21.16 4.51
N LYS A 550 14.29 -21.26 5.80
CA LYS A 550 14.65 -20.12 6.65
C LYS A 550 15.88 -19.35 6.12
N VAL A 551 16.91 -20.06 5.68
CA VAL A 551 18.11 -19.47 5.07
C VAL A 551 17.78 -18.82 3.73
N ALA A 552 16.97 -19.46 2.87
CA ALA A 552 16.60 -18.92 1.56
C ALA A 552 15.78 -17.61 1.66
N ALA A 553 14.80 -17.58 2.56
CA ALA A 553 13.99 -16.39 2.85
C ALA A 553 14.61 -15.49 3.94
N ASN A 554 15.79 -15.86 4.43
CA ASN A 554 16.64 -15.08 5.33
C ASN A 554 15.93 -14.58 6.62
N PHE A 555 15.23 -15.48 7.29
CA PHE A 555 14.59 -15.24 8.58
C PHE A 555 14.86 -16.37 9.58
N GLY A 556 14.60 -16.14 10.87
CA GLY A 556 14.73 -17.17 11.88
C GLY A 556 14.27 -16.73 13.27
N ALA A 557 14.49 -17.59 14.25
CA ALA A 557 14.20 -17.29 15.65
C ALA A 557 15.08 -16.14 16.15
N GLY A 558 14.52 -15.33 17.05
CA GLY A 558 15.19 -14.20 17.66
C GLY A 558 14.16 -13.27 18.30
N GLU A 559 14.64 -12.38 19.16
CA GLU A 559 13.81 -11.37 19.80
C GLU A 559 13.64 -10.16 18.88
N GLU A 560 12.53 -9.42 19.09
CA GLU A 560 12.36 -8.12 18.46
C GLU A 560 13.39 -7.14 19.02
N LEU A 561 14.06 -6.42 18.13
CA LEU A 561 15.07 -5.43 18.53
C LEU A 561 14.41 -4.14 19.02
N ASP A 562 15.14 -3.38 19.84
CA ASP A 562 14.67 -2.07 20.28
C ASP A 562 14.87 -1.02 19.16
N TYR A 563 13.75 -0.53 18.62
CA TYR A 563 13.73 0.54 17.62
C TYR A 563 13.54 1.94 18.21
N SER A 564 13.39 2.09 19.53
CA SER A 564 12.95 3.34 20.16
C SER A 564 13.80 4.54 19.78
N GLU A 565 15.13 4.42 19.85
CA GLU A 565 16.04 5.49 19.44
C GLU A 565 16.04 5.70 17.92
N PHE A 566 16.01 4.62 17.14
CA PHE A 566 15.99 4.72 15.68
C PHE A 566 14.71 5.40 15.17
N ILE A 567 13.55 5.12 15.77
CA ILE A 567 12.28 5.77 15.47
C ILE A 567 12.35 7.28 15.70
N LYS A 568 12.97 7.74 16.80
CA LYS A 568 13.14 9.18 17.07
C LYS A 568 13.94 9.86 15.94
N ILE A 569 14.99 9.19 15.45
CA ILE A 569 15.82 9.68 14.34
C ILE A 569 15.02 9.73 13.06
N VAL A 570 14.33 8.64 12.72
CA VAL A 570 13.51 8.55 11.51
C VAL A 570 12.46 9.67 11.50
N ARG A 571 11.69 9.84 12.58
CA ARG A 571 10.66 10.88 12.67
C ARG A 571 11.24 12.29 12.56
N ARG A 572 12.39 12.55 13.19
CA ARG A 572 13.06 13.85 13.09
C ARG A 572 13.45 14.15 11.64
N LEU A 573 13.99 13.17 10.94
CA LEU A 573 14.41 13.35 9.55
C LEU A 573 13.25 13.36 8.57
N GLU A 574 12.21 12.57 8.75
CA GLU A 574 11.01 12.63 7.91
C GLU A 574 10.36 14.02 7.95
N GLY A 575 10.28 14.66 9.13
CA GLY A 575 9.85 16.06 9.23
C GLY A 575 10.83 17.06 8.57
N MET A 576 12.10 16.69 8.47
CA MET A 576 13.10 17.51 7.76
C MET A 576 13.00 17.34 6.23
N LEU A 577 12.65 16.15 5.75
CA LEU A 577 12.47 15.88 4.32
C LEU A 577 11.44 16.82 3.69
N SER A 578 10.42 17.26 4.44
CA SER A 578 9.38 18.17 3.96
C SER A 578 9.79 19.65 3.89
N CYS A 579 10.82 20.08 4.62
CA CYS A 579 11.19 21.49 4.76
C CYS A 579 12.52 21.84 4.08
N VAL A 580 13.42 20.86 3.91
CA VAL A 580 14.74 21.07 3.30
C VAL A 580 14.64 21.05 1.79
N ASP A 581 15.26 22.03 1.15
CA ASP A 581 15.42 22.07 -0.30
C ASP A 581 16.61 21.20 -0.73
N TRP A 582 16.32 19.94 -1.02
CA TRP A 582 17.29 18.93 -1.45
C TRP A 582 17.81 19.13 -2.88
N GLN A 583 17.28 20.10 -3.63
CA GLN A 583 17.72 20.41 -5.00
C GLN A 583 18.88 21.42 -5.03
N ARG A 584 19.20 22.06 -3.90
CA ARG A 584 20.33 22.99 -3.83
C ARG A 584 21.64 22.25 -3.92
N THR A 585 22.61 22.89 -4.60
CA THR A 585 24.00 22.42 -4.57
C THR A 585 24.54 22.36 -3.15
N SER A 586 24.18 23.35 -2.32
CA SER A 586 24.52 23.42 -0.90
C SER A 586 23.25 23.29 -0.06
N VAL A 587 23.11 22.18 0.64
CA VAL A 587 21.90 21.78 1.37
C VAL A 587 22.08 22.03 2.85
N GLN A 588 21.11 22.70 3.47
CA GLN A 588 21.04 22.90 4.92
C GLN A 588 20.37 21.68 5.55
N LEU A 589 21.09 20.93 6.39
CA LEU A 589 20.59 19.73 7.07
C LEU A 589 19.81 20.07 8.34
N PHE A 590 18.87 21.01 8.22
CA PHE A 590 17.92 21.46 9.24
C PHE A 590 16.81 22.28 8.56
N CYS A 591 15.62 22.34 9.17
CA CYS A 591 14.57 23.25 8.67
C CYS A 591 14.99 24.70 8.94
N PRO A 592 14.85 25.60 7.94
CA PRO A 592 15.14 27.02 8.11
C PRO A 592 14.20 27.73 9.09
#